data_AF-A0A2D5XQF2-F1
#
_entry.id   AF-A0A2D5XQF2-F1
#
_cell.length_a   1.000
_cell.length_b   1.000
_cell.length_c   1.000
_cell.angle_alpha   90.00
_cell.angle_beta   90.00
_cell.angle_gamma   90.00
#
_symmetry.space_group_name_H-M   'P 1'
#
loop_
_entity.id
_entity.type
_entity.pdbx_description
1 polymer ?
#
loop_
_entity_poly.entity_id
_entity_poly.type
_entity_poly.pdbx_seq_one_letter_code
_entity_poly.pdbx_strand_id
1 'polypeptide(L)'
;MNTPILISTDPGEILALQQALPSLRLCVDVHSLTREGDLLDTCIFLGVELLQGDLRKLGVELGDTAPHGRFVALLDLDGNCCPEEIAAAGLHAMLPLPVHGPLARFFMRGGHTGDGQLPARAALAMELQGAWDRGELCLHYQPRCDAETRQVRGFEALVRWEHPTRGLLPPGEFISMAEENGMIIDIGAWVLREACAQVAAWDSVGLPPVQIAVNLSPVQFTGEGPLEVVHEALQSSGISASRLELEITESLMLEDPDGVIRDLERLKALGVHLSIDDFGTGYSSLSYLRRFPVDTLKIDKCFVDDLASDPGDAAIVTSIVVLGQSLGLSIVAEGVENERQLEFLRVLGVDEIQGYLLSKPLPVDEIPSFLCISEVAGQAAGTTRDLPKLPASPRVEPTG
;
A
#
# COMPACT_ATOMS: atom_id res chain seq x y z
N MET A 1 36.74 -16.40 -29.34
CA MET A 1 37.30 -16.72 -28.01
C MET A 1 36.70 -15.72 -27.04
N ASN A 2 35.48 -15.99 -26.56
CA ASN A 2 34.78 -15.13 -25.61
C ASN A 2 34.61 -15.90 -24.31
N THR A 3 35.31 -15.41 -23.30
CA THR A 3 35.36 -15.85 -21.91
C THR A 3 33.97 -15.71 -21.26
N PRO A 4 33.56 -16.63 -20.36
CA PRO A 4 32.22 -16.68 -19.78
C PRO A 4 31.88 -15.45 -18.93
N ILE A 5 30.60 -15.05 -18.94
CA ILE A 5 30.03 -14.16 -17.92
C ILE A 5 29.63 -15.04 -16.74
N LEU A 6 30.46 -15.03 -15.69
CA LEU A 6 30.04 -15.40 -14.34
C LEU A 6 29.30 -14.19 -13.75
N ILE A 7 28.19 -14.39 -13.06
CA ILE A 7 27.62 -13.36 -12.20
C ILE A 7 28.00 -13.75 -10.77
N SER A 8 29.07 -13.14 -10.27
CA SER A 8 29.54 -13.25 -8.90
C SER A 8 28.62 -12.50 -7.94
N THR A 9 28.64 -12.88 -6.65
CA THR A 9 28.09 -12.11 -5.53
C THR A 9 28.92 -10.87 -5.20
N ASP A 10 29.99 -10.60 -5.96
CA ASP A 10 30.81 -9.40 -5.86
C ASP A 10 30.11 -8.16 -6.47
N PRO A 11 29.83 -7.11 -5.67
CA PRO A 11 29.23 -5.86 -6.15
C PRO A 11 29.94 -5.21 -7.34
N GLY A 12 31.24 -5.44 -7.51
CA GLY A 12 32.02 -4.93 -8.65
C GLY A 12 31.62 -5.55 -10.01
N GLU A 13 31.19 -6.81 -10.01
CA GLU A 13 30.80 -7.52 -11.23
C GLU A 13 29.35 -7.23 -11.63
N ILE A 14 28.46 -7.01 -10.65
CA ILE A 14 27.09 -6.51 -10.87
C ILE A 14 27.13 -5.15 -11.56
N LEU A 15 28.03 -4.26 -11.12
CA LEU A 15 28.26 -2.96 -11.73
C LEU A 15 28.75 -3.07 -13.18
N ALA A 16 29.62 -4.04 -13.48
CA ALA A 16 30.08 -4.30 -14.85
C ALA A 16 28.96 -4.83 -15.76
N LEU A 17 28.03 -5.62 -15.21
CA LEU A 17 26.87 -6.14 -15.94
C LEU A 17 25.86 -5.03 -16.27
N GLN A 18 25.58 -4.13 -15.31
CA GLN A 18 24.77 -2.93 -15.54
C GLN A 18 25.40 -1.99 -16.58
N GLN A 19 26.73 -1.90 -16.63
CA GLN A 19 27.43 -1.12 -17.66
C GLN A 19 27.33 -1.77 -19.05
N ALA A 20 27.35 -3.10 -19.15
CA ALA A 20 27.23 -3.83 -20.41
C ALA A 20 25.78 -3.88 -20.93
N LEU A 21 24.79 -3.89 -20.03
CA LEU A 21 23.37 -3.93 -20.31
C LEU A 21 22.65 -2.76 -19.59
N PRO A 22 22.67 -1.54 -20.14
CA PRO A 22 22.12 -0.35 -19.46
C PRO A 22 20.60 -0.39 -19.24
N SER A 23 19.90 -1.25 -19.96
CA SER A 23 18.46 -1.52 -19.86
C SER A 23 18.09 -2.58 -18.81
N LEU A 24 19.09 -3.20 -18.18
CA LEU A 24 18.90 -4.22 -17.15
C LEU A 24 18.28 -3.59 -15.90
N ARG A 25 17.06 -4.01 -15.54
CA ARG A 25 16.52 -3.73 -14.20
C ARG A 25 16.71 -4.97 -13.33
N LEU A 26 17.48 -4.80 -12.26
CA LEU A 26 17.67 -5.80 -11.22
C LEU A 26 16.51 -5.68 -10.24
N CYS A 27 15.72 -6.74 -10.11
CA CYS A 27 14.74 -6.89 -9.04
C CYS A 27 15.26 -7.99 -8.11
N VAL A 28 15.62 -7.63 -6.88
CA VAL A 28 16.02 -8.63 -5.88
C VAL A 28 14.74 -9.10 -5.20
N ASP A 29 14.39 -10.36 -5.37
CA ASP A 29 13.17 -10.94 -4.80
C ASP A 29 13.53 -12.22 -4.04
N VAL A 30 13.26 -12.25 -2.74
CA VAL A 30 13.64 -13.38 -1.88
C VAL A 30 12.44 -14.30 -1.75
N HIS A 31 12.53 -15.49 -2.35
CA HIS A 31 11.47 -16.48 -2.27
C HIS A 31 11.90 -17.70 -1.45
N SER A 32 11.06 -18.13 -0.51
CA SER A 32 11.19 -19.44 0.13
C SER A 32 10.43 -20.48 -0.67
N LEU A 33 11.14 -21.48 -1.20
CA LEU A 33 10.51 -22.61 -1.88
C LEU A 33 10.11 -23.68 -0.85
N THR A 34 8.87 -24.14 -0.91
CA THR A 34 8.39 -25.27 -0.08
C THR A 34 8.02 -26.44 -0.97
N ARG A 35 8.34 -27.67 -0.53
CA ARG A 35 7.97 -28.91 -1.23
C ARG A 35 7.16 -29.78 -0.30
N GLU A 36 5.93 -30.13 -0.71
CA GLU A 36 5.05 -31.07 0.01
C GLU A 36 4.87 -30.76 1.52
N GLY A 37 4.91 -29.48 1.91
CA GLY A 37 4.72 -29.05 3.30
C GLY A 37 5.98 -29.03 4.17
N ASP A 38 7.14 -29.43 3.64
CA ASP A 38 8.44 -29.22 4.27
C ASP A 38 9.15 -28.01 3.62
N LEU A 39 9.74 -27.15 4.45
CA LEU A 39 10.65 -26.07 4.02
C LEU A 39 11.87 -26.71 3.38
N LEU A 40 12.03 -26.54 2.07
CA LEU A 40 13.35 -26.67 1.46
C LEU A 40 14.15 -25.42 1.85
N ASP A 41 15.47 -25.57 1.95
CA ASP A 41 16.40 -24.49 2.29
C ASP A 41 16.06 -23.20 1.52
N THR A 42 16.19 -22.05 2.21
CA THR A 42 15.94 -20.73 1.61
C THR A 42 16.83 -20.56 0.37
N CYS A 43 16.25 -20.63 -0.84
CA CYS A 43 16.94 -20.33 -2.09
C CYS A 43 16.74 -18.84 -2.40
N ILE A 44 17.81 -18.04 -2.45
CA ILE A 44 17.75 -16.65 -2.84
C ILE A 44 17.75 -16.57 -4.37
N PHE A 45 16.71 -15.95 -4.93
CA PHE A 45 16.63 -15.70 -6.37
C PHE A 45 16.92 -14.23 -6.68
N LEU A 46 17.57 -13.99 -7.82
CA LEU A 46 17.66 -12.65 -8.40
C LEU A 46 16.81 -12.60 -9.66
N GLY A 47 15.78 -11.77 -9.64
CA GLY A 47 14.95 -11.46 -10.80
C GLY A 47 15.64 -10.43 -11.69
N VAL A 48 15.82 -10.76 -12.96
CA VAL A 48 16.43 -9.85 -13.93
C VAL A 48 15.45 -9.59 -15.05
N GLU A 49 14.98 -8.36 -15.17
CA GLU A 49 14.20 -7.93 -16.33
C GLU A 49 15.12 -7.68 -17.52
N LEU A 50 14.85 -8.37 -18.62
CA LEU A 50 15.58 -8.32 -19.88
C LEU A 50 14.64 -7.88 -20.99
N LEU A 51 15.10 -6.97 -21.85
CA LEU A 51 14.41 -6.68 -23.10
C LEU A 51 14.80 -7.69 -24.17
N GLN A 52 13.94 -7.85 -25.17
CA GLN A 52 14.17 -8.74 -26.32
C GLN A 52 15.53 -8.49 -27.02
N GLY A 53 15.99 -7.23 -27.07
CA GLY A 53 17.28 -6.86 -27.64
C GLY A 53 18.48 -7.30 -26.80
N ASP A 54 18.32 -7.45 -25.48
CA ASP A 54 19.38 -7.86 -24.56
C ASP A 54 19.58 -9.37 -24.56
N LEU A 55 18.50 -10.14 -24.77
CA LEU A 55 18.55 -11.58 -25.00
C LEU A 55 19.44 -11.95 -26.20
N ARG A 56 19.33 -11.20 -27.31
CA ARG A 56 20.21 -11.40 -28.48
C ARG A 56 21.68 -11.13 -28.18
N LYS A 57 21.99 -10.12 -27.35
CA LYS A 57 23.37 -9.82 -26.92
C LYS A 57 23.95 -10.93 -26.02
N LEU A 58 23.08 -11.61 -25.28
CA LEU A 58 23.40 -12.78 -24.46
C LEU A 58 23.47 -14.10 -25.26
N GLY A 59 23.27 -14.06 -26.59
CA GLY A 59 23.33 -15.24 -27.46
C GLY A 59 22.05 -16.09 -27.46
N VAL A 60 20.94 -15.56 -26.95
CA VAL A 60 19.63 -16.22 -26.96
C VAL A 60 18.91 -15.95 -28.29
N GLU A 61 18.71 -17.00 -29.08
CA GLU A 61 17.85 -16.95 -30.26
C GLU A 61 16.38 -17.17 -29.87
N LEU A 62 15.56 -16.15 -30.10
CA LEU A 62 14.12 -16.23 -29.93
C LEU A 62 13.49 -16.70 -31.25
N GLY A 63 12.63 -17.72 -31.19
CA GLY A 63 11.84 -18.14 -32.35
C GLY A 63 10.82 -17.07 -32.79
N ASP A 64 10.36 -17.16 -34.03
CA ASP A 64 9.46 -16.16 -34.67
C ASP A 64 8.09 -15.99 -33.96
N THR A 65 7.75 -16.89 -33.04
CA THR A 65 6.53 -16.87 -32.22
C THR A 65 6.72 -16.31 -30.82
N ALA A 66 7.93 -15.86 -30.46
CA ALA A 66 8.20 -15.31 -29.14
C ALA A 66 7.47 -13.97 -28.93
N PRO A 67 6.77 -13.77 -27.80
CA PRO A 67 6.07 -12.53 -27.52
C PRO A 67 7.05 -11.36 -27.48
N HIS A 68 6.65 -10.22 -28.06
CA HIS A 68 7.36 -8.96 -27.88
C HIS A 68 7.13 -8.45 -26.46
N GLY A 69 8.18 -8.29 -25.65
CA GLY A 69 8.00 -7.85 -24.26
C GLY A 69 9.25 -7.91 -23.38
N ARG A 70 9.02 -7.74 -22.07
CA ARG A 70 10.00 -7.91 -21.01
C ARG A 70 10.06 -9.38 -20.59
N PHE A 71 11.26 -9.87 -20.35
CA PHE A 71 11.54 -11.24 -19.91
C PHE A 71 12.11 -11.18 -18.50
N VAL A 72 11.64 -12.03 -17.60
CA VAL A 72 12.24 -12.18 -16.26
C VAL A 72 13.09 -13.44 -16.28
N ALA A 73 14.38 -13.29 -16.00
CA ALA A 73 15.28 -14.40 -15.71
C ALA A 73 15.46 -14.51 -14.20
N LEU A 74 15.38 -15.72 -13.66
CA LEU A 74 15.67 -16.00 -12.25
C LEU A 74 17.06 -16.60 -12.16
N LEU A 75 17.93 -16.01 -11.35
CA LEU A 75 19.22 -16.60 -10.98
C LEU A 75 19.11 -17.18 -9.57
N ASP A 76 19.34 -18.48 -9.43
CA ASP A 76 19.59 -19.11 -8.14
C ASP A 76 20.99 -18.67 -7.66
N LEU A 77 21.02 -17.81 -6.63
CA LEU A 77 22.26 -17.24 -6.11
C LEU A 77 23.01 -18.21 -5.19
N ASP A 78 22.31 -19.19 -4.63
CA ASP A 78 22.86 -20.13 -3.65
C ASP A 78 23.28 -21.45 -4.31
N GLY A 79 22.82 -21.70 -5.54
CA GLY A 79 23.19 -22.87 -6.35
C GLY A 79 22.69 -24.20 -5.78
N ASN A 80 21.75 -24.13 -4.84
CA ASN A 80 21.25 -25.25 -4.07
C ASN A 80 20.02 -25.91 -4.68
N CYS A 81 19.38 -25.26 -5.66
CA CYS A 81 18.12 -25.70 -6.23
C CYS A 81 18.37 -26.41 -7.58
N CYS A 82 17.95 -27.68 -7.72
CA CYS A 82 18.04 -28.39 -9.00
C CYS A 82 16.85 -28.05 -9.94
N PRO A 83 16.99 -28.21 -11.28
CA PRO A 83 15.95 -27.82 -12.24
C PRO A 83 14.60 -28.50 -12.04
N GLU A 84 14.62 -29.73 -11.51
CA GLU A 84 13.43 -30.53 -11.25
C GLU A 84 12.68 -30.02 -10.00
N GLU A 85 13.39 -29.48 -9.01
CA GLU A 85 12.81 -28.86 -7.81
C GLU A 85 12.17 -27.51 -8.11
N ILE A 86 12.81 -26.70 -8.95
CA ILE A 86 12.27 -25.41 -9.40
C ILE A 86 11.01 -25.62 -10.27
N ALA A 87 11.02 -26.65 -11.13
CA ALA A 87 9.86 -27.02 -11.93
C ALA A 87 8.69 -27.58 -11.09
N ALA A 88 9.00 -28.30 -9.99
CA ALA A 88 8.00 -28.85 -9.07
C ALA A 88 7.33 -27.78 -8.18
N ALA A 89 8.01 -26.66 -7.93
CA ALA A 89 7.49 -25.55 -7.12
C ALA A 89 6.44 -24.65 -7.81
N GLY A 90 5.89 -25.08 -8.95
CA GLY A 90 4.82 -24.34 -9.64
C GLY A 90 5.30 -23.16 -10.50
N LEU A 91 6.61 -23.01 -10.71
CA LEU A 91 7.15 -22.16 -11.79
C LEU A 91 6.96 -22.87 -13.14
N HIS A 92 5.71 -22.91 -13.60
CA HIS A 92 5.36 -23.51 -14.88
C HIS A 92 5.99 -22.72 -16.05
N ALA A 93 6.63 -23.46 -16.97
CA ALA A 93 7.29 -23.04 -18.21
C ALA A 93 8.75 -22.56 -18.07
N MET A 94 9.65 -23.50 -17.81
CA MET A 94 11.10 -23.33 -17.94
C MET A 94 11.63 -24.10 -19.15
N LEU A 95 11.95 -23.39 -20.24
CA LEU A 95 12.77 -23.96 -21.33
C LEU A 95 14.24 -23.71 -21.00
N PRO A 96 15.10 -24.75 -20.94
CA PRO A 96 16.53 -24.55 -20.76
C PRO A 96 17.10 -23.82 -21.98
N LEU A 97 17.73 -22.67 -21.76
CA LEU A 97 18.52 -22.02 -22.80
C LEU A 97 19.80 -22.85 -23.04
N PRO A 98 20.24 -23.04 -24.31
CA PRO A 98 21.46 -23.76 -24.63
C PRO A 98 22.69 -22.90 -24.29
N VAL A 99 22.90 -22.62 -23.01
CA VAL A 99 24.12 -22.01 -22.49
C VAL A 99 25.01 -23.15 -22.03
N HIS A 100 25.98 -23.54 -22.85
CA HIS A 100 26.93 -24.59 -22.48
C HIS A 100 27.96 -24.04 -21.48
N GLY A 101 27.79 -24.38 -20.20
CA GLY A 101 28.73 -24.09 -19.11
C GLY A 101 28.19 -24.53 -17.75
N PRO A 102 29.04 -24.82 -16.72
CA PRO A 102 28.60 -25.62 -15.58
C PRO A 102 27.77 -24.88 -14.52
N LEU A 103 27.58 -23.56 -14.60
CA LEU A 103 27.14 -22.75 -13.43
C LEU A 103 26.20 -21.57 -13.74
N ALA A 104 25.52 -21.52 -14.89
CA ALA A 104 24.44 -20.55 -15.11
C ALA A 104 23.33 -21.16 -15.95
N ARG A 105 22.13 -21.31 -15.38
CA ARG A 105 20.92 -21.74 -16.10
C ARG A 105 19.99 -20.54 -16.23
N PHE A 106 19.85 -20.03 -17.44
CA PHE A 106 18.89 -18.97 -17.75
C PHE A 106 17.52 -19.60 -18.06
N PHE A 107 16.46 -18.98 -17.56
CA PHE A 107 15.08 -19.39 -17.81
C PHE A 107 14.30 -18.23 -18.41
N MET A 108 13.55 -18.48 -19.49
CA MET A 108 12.63 -17.51 -20.10
C MET A 108 11.18 -17.94 -19.88
N ARG A 109 10.31 -16.98 -19.59
CA ARG A 109 8.85 -17.13 -19.62
C ARG A 109 8.39 -17.35 -21.06
N GLY A 110 8.24 -18.62 -21.45
CA GLY A 110 7.66 -19.02 -22.73
C GLY A 110 6.14 -19.16 -22.65
N GLY A 111 5.42 -18.63 -23.64
CA GLY A 111 3.98 -18.80 -23.79
C GLY A 111 3.54 -20.26 -23.95
N HIS A 112 2.31 -20.52 -23.52
CA HIS A 112 1.60 -21.80 -23.42
C HIS A 112 1.99 -22.91 -24.39
N THR A 113 2.18 -24.12 -23.82
CA THR A 113 1.73 -25.37 -24.44
C THR A 113 1.14 -26.31 -23.39
N GLY A 114 -0.20 -26.44 -23.40
CA GLY A 114 -1.00 -27.61 -22.97
C GLY A 114 -0.75 -28.23 -21.59
N ASP A 115 -1.40 -27.70 -20.55
CA ASP A 115 -2.57 -28.34 -19.89
C ASP A 115 -3.07 -27.43 -18.75
N GLY A 116 -4.25 -26.82 -18.96
CA GLY A 116 -5.28 -26.73 -17.93
C GLY A 116 -5.23 -25.74 -16.75
N GLN A 117 -4.14 -25.02 -16.43
CA GLN A 117 -4.22 -24.06 -15.30
C GLN A 117 -3.26 -22.87 -15.41
N LEU A 118 -3.81 -21.65 -15.54
CA LEU A 118 -3.07 -20.40 -15.31
C LEU A 118 -2.62 -20.38 -13.83
N PRO A 119 -1.39 -19.92 -13.51
CA PRO A 119 -0.97 -19.71 -12.12
C PRO A 119 -1.99 -18.86 -11.40
N ALA A 120 -2.36 -19.22 -10.16
CA ALA A 120 -3.51 -18.65 -9.46
C ALA A 120 -3.53 -17.10 -9.43
N ARG A 121 -2.35 -16.46 -9.33
CA ARG A 121 -2.20 -15.00 -9.40
C ARG A 121 -2.46 -14.42 -10.79
N ALA A 122 -1.97 -15.06 -11.85
CA ALA A 122 -2.24 -14.63 -13.23
C ALA A 122 -3.72 -14.82 -13.63
N ALA A 123 -4.35 -15.89 -13.14
CA ALA A 123 -5.79 -16.09 -13.30
C ALA A 123 -6.57 -14.97 -12.61
N LEU A 124 -6.23 -14.66 -11.35
CA LEU A 124 -6.88 -13.60 -10.58
C LEU A 124 -6.69 -12.22 -11.22
N ALA A 125 -5.54 -11.95 -11.86
CA ALA A 125 -5.29 -10.70 -12.60
C ALA A 125 -6.27 -10.52 -13.76
N MET A 126 -6.49 -11.59 -14.54
CA MET A 126 -7.43 -11.59 -15.65
C MET A 126 -8.88 -11.49 -15.16
N GLU A 127 -9.19 -12.15 -14.05
CA GLU A 127 -10.50 -12.06 -13.39
C GLU A 127 -10.81 -10.63 -12.94
N LEU A 128 -9.82 -9.94 -12.35
CA LEU A 128 -9.93 -8.55 -11.90
C LEU A 128 -10.22 -7.61 -13.07
N GLN A 129 -9.53 -7.80 -14.21
CA GLN A 129 -9.78 -7.01 -15.42
C GLN A 129 -11.24 -7.10 -15.87
N GLY A 130 -11.82 -8.29 -15.83
CA GLY A 130 -13.25 -8.44 -16.13
C GLY A 130 -14.18 -8.02 -14.99
N ALA A 131 -13.71 -8.00 -13.73
CA ALA A 131 -14.51 -7.62 -12.56
C ALA A 131 -14.93 -6.15 -12.62
N TRP A 132 -14.05 -5.29 -13.13
CA TRP A 132 -14.33 -3.90 -13.42
C TRP A 132 -15.54 -3.75 -14.36
N ASP A 133 -15.51 -4.42 -15.50
CA ASP A 133 -16.59 -4.36 -16.50
C ASP A 133 -17.91 -4.97 -15.98
N ARG A 134 -17.83 -5.91 -15.03
CA ARG A 134 -18.98 -6.59 -14.43
C ARG A 134 -19.55 -5.87 -13.20
N GLY A 135 -18.92 -4.79 -12.74
CA GLY A 135 -19.36 -4.06 -11.55
C GLY A 135 -19.23 -4.88 -10.27
N GLU A 136 -18.20 -5.73 -10.17
CA GLU A 136 -17.96 -6.60 -9.00
C GLU A 136 -17.16 -5.89 -7.90
N LEU A 137 -16.78 -4.62 -8.09
CA LEU A 137 -16.13 -3.81 -7.06
C LEU A 137 -17.18 -3.03 -6.27
N CYS A 138 -17.03 -3.02 -4.95
CA CYS A 138 -17.86 -2.24 -4.05
C CYS A 138 -17.00 -1.56 -2.97
N LEU A 139 -17.57 -0.58 -2.26
CA LEU A 139 -16.91 0.08 -1.15
C LEU A 139 -17.49 -0.39 0.17
N HIS A 140 -16.60 -0.74 1.10
CA HIS A 140 -16.90 -0.85 2.51
C HIS A 140 -16.28 0.35 3.24
N TYR A 141 -16.87 0.73 4.37
CA TYR A 141 -16.51 1.92 5.11
C TYR A 141 -16.09 1.54 6.51
N GLN A 142 -14.83 1.82 6.88
CA GLN A 142 -14.34 1.57 8.23
C GLN A 142 -14.42 2.85 9.06
N PRO A 143 -15.09 2.84 10.23
CA PRO A 143 -15.26 4.04 11.03
C PRO A 143 -13.94 4.48 11.70
N ARG A 144 -13.73 5.80 11.70
CA ARG A 144 -12.72 6.51 12.50
C ARG A 144 -13.42 7.31 13.58
N CYS A 145 -12.99 7.15 14.82
CA CYS A 145 -13.59 7.82 15.97
C CYS A 145 -12.54 8.62 16.75
N ASP A 146 -12.99 9.72 17.32
CA ASP A 146 -12.24 10.49 18.31
C ASP A 146 -11.84 9.59 19.50
N ALA A 147 -10.56 9.58 19.86
CA ALA A 147 -10.02 8.66 20.86
C ALA A 147 -10.57 8.90 22.27
N GLU A 148 -10.96 10.13 22.59
CA GLU A 148 -11.48 10.51 23.90
C GLU A 148 -12.99 10.30 24.00
N THR A 149 -13.73 10.83 23.02
CA THR A 149 -15.20 10.90 23.06
C THR A 149 -15.88 9.71 22.36
N ARG A 150 -15.14 8.95 21.55
CA ARG A 150 -15.64 7.91 20.65
C ARG A 150 -16.67 8.38 19.63
N GLN A 151 -16.79 9.69 19.41
CA GLN A 151 -17.63 10.22 18.36
C GLN A 151 -17.03 9.91 17.00
N VAL A 152 -17.86 9.48 16.06
CA VAL A 152 -17.45 9.22 14.68
C VAL A 152 -17.00 10.53 14.04
N ARG A 153 -15.78 10.54 13.51
CA ARG A 153 -15.18 11.67 12.78
C ARG A 153 -15.26 11.47 11.28
N GLY A 154 -15.10 10.22 10.85
CA GLY A 154 -15.06 9.89 9.45
C GLY A 154 -15.12 8.40 9.21
N PHE A 155 -14.96 8.06 7.94
CA PHE A 155 -14.78 6.69 7.50
C PHE A 155 -13.60 6.62 6.54
N GLU A 156 -12.92 5.49 6.52
CA GLU A 156 -12.05 5.10 5.41
C GLU A 156 -12.85 4.28 4.40
N ALA A 157 -12.81 4.71 3.13
CA ALA A 157 -13.39 3.97 2.01
C ALA A 157 -12.42 2.89 1.53
N LEU A 158 -12.79 1.65 1.79
CA LEU A 158 -11.98 0.49 1.47
C LEU A 158 -12.65 -0.30 0.35
N VAL A 159 -11.98 -0.37 -0.80
CA VAL A 159 -12.46 -1.17 -1.93
C VAL A 159 -12.51 -2.66 -1.57
N ARG A 160 -13.55 -3.33 -2.06
CA ARG A 160 -13.77 -4.76 -1.95
C ARG A 160 -14.11 -5.32 -3.31
N TRP A 161 -13.79 -6.59 -3.52
CA TRP A 161 -14.17 -7.30 -4.73
C TRP A 161 -15.13 -8.44 -4.39
N GLU A 162 -16.37 -8.34 -4.85
CA GLU A 162 -17.39 -9.38 -4.80
C GLU A 162 -17.09 -10.48 -5.84
N HIS A 163 -16.12 -11.33 -5.51
CA HIS A 163 -15.70 -12.39 -6.41
C HIS A 163 -16.75 -13.50 -6.48
N PRO A 164 -17.18 -13.95 -7.67
CA PRO A 164 -18.31 -14.88 -7.85
C PRO A 164 -18.12 -16.24 -7.16
N THR A 165 -16.87 -16.69 -7.03
CA THR A 165 -16.53 -17.99 -6.39
C THR A 165 -15.79 -17.88 -5.07
N ARG A 166 -15.17 -16.72 -4.76
CA ARG A 166 -14.32 -16.54 -3.57
C ARG A 166 -15.00 -15.68 -2.49
N GLY A 167 -16.16 -15.10 -2.81
CA GLY A 167 -16.86 -14.18 -1.93
C GLY A 167 -16.19 -12.80 -1.93
N LEU A 168 -16.36 -12.08 -0.84
CA LEU A 168 -15.87 -10.71 -0.70
C LEU A 168 -14.37 -10.69 -0.38
N LEU A 169 -13.55 -10.27 -1.35
CA LEU A 169 -12.10 -10.17 -1.21
C LEU A 169 -11.68 -8.80 -0.68
N PRO A 170 -10.74 -8.74 0.29
CA PRO A 170 -10.15 -7.51 0.79
C PRO A 170 -9.08 -6.95 -0.17
N PRO A 171 -8.70 -5.67 -0.04
CA PRO A 171 -7.77 -4.99 -0.94
C PRO A 171 -6.39 -5.66 -0.98
N GLY A 172 -5.90 -6.19 0.15
CA GLY A 172 -4.63 -6.89 0.22
C GLY A 172 -4.52 -8.13 -0.69
N GLU A 173 -5.63 -8.66 -1.22
CA GLU A 173 -5.59 -9.79 -2.16
C GLU A 173 -5.46 -9.37 -3.63
N PHE A 174 -5.76 -8.12 -3.99
CA PHE A 174 -5.82 -7.71 -5.41
C PHE A 174 -5.21 -6.35 -5.74
N ILE A 175 -4.94 -5.46 -4.76
CA ILE A 175 -4.42 -4.11 -5.02
C ILE A 175 -3.02 -4.16 -5.63
N SER A 176 -2.08 -4.92 -5.09
CA SER A 176 -0.72 -5.01 -5.66
C SER A 176 -0.73 -5.45 -7.12
N MET A 177 -1.69 -6.30 -7.49
CA MET A 177 -1.87 -6.75 -8.87
C MET A 177 -2.51 -5.68 -9.75
N ALA A 178 -3.44 -4.90 -9.21
CA ALA A 178 -3.98 -3.71 -9.88
C ALA A 178 -2.90 -2.64 -10.12
N GLU A 179 -1.93 -2.53 -9.23
CA GLU A 179 -0.78 -1.64 -9.38
C GLU A 179 0.17 -2.13 -10.48
N GLU A 180 0.53 -3.42 -10.46
CA GLU A 180 1.41 -4.05 -11.44
C GLU A 180 0.89 -3.95 -12.89
N ASN A 181 -0.43 -4.03 -13.08
CA ASN A 181 -1.06 -3.99 -14.40
C ASN A 181 -1.64 -2.61 -14.78
N GLY A 182 -1.51 -1.61 -13.90
CA GLY A 182 -1.99 -0.24 -14.11
C GLY A 182 -3.49 -0.02 -13.90
N MET A 183 -4.28 -1.06 -13.60
CA MET A 183 -5.71 -0.92 -13.31
C MET A 183 -6.01 -0.07 -12.08
N ILE A 184 -5.04 0.08 -11.16
CA ILE A 184 -5.19 0.90 -9.97
C ILE A 184 -5.55 2.36 -10.29
N ILE A 185 -5.18 2.85 -11.48
CA ILE A 185 -5.53 4.20 -11.93
C ILE A 185 -7.04 4.33 -12.13
N ASP A 186 -7.63 3.41 -12.88
CA ASP A 186 -9.07 3.40 -13.13
C ASP A 186 -9.86 3.10 -11.86
N ILE A 187 -9.41 2.09 -11.10
CA ILE A 187 -10.02 1.71 -9.81
C ILE A 187 -9.99 2.89 -8.85
N GLY A 188 -8.84 3.51 -8.64
CA GLY A 188 -8.70 4.67 -7.74
C GLY A 188 -9.58 5.85 -8.16
N ALA A 189 -9.71 6.10 -9.46
CA ALA A 189 -10.61 7.14 -9.96
C ALA A 189 -12.09 6.84 -9.68
N TRP A 190 -12.51 5.57 -9.79
CA TRP A 190 -13.86 5.17 -9.39
C TRP A 190 -14.05 5.22 -7.88
N VAL A 191 -13.09 4.75 -7.08
CA VAL A 191 -13.16 4.81 -5.60
C VAL A 191 -13.36 6.27 -5.16
N LEU A 192 -12.60 7.22 -5.70
CA LEU A 192 -12.74 8.64 -5.37
C LEU A 192 -14.14 9.18 -5.67
N ARG A 193 -14.66 8.90 -6.88
CA ARG A 193 -16.00 9.35 -7.29
C ARG A 193 -17.09 8.73 -6.42
N GLU A 194 -17.01 7.42 -6.18
CA GLU A 194 -18.01 6.68 -5.42
C GLU A 194 -18.01 7.10 -3.95
N ALA A 195 -16.82 7.24 -3.33
CA ALA A 195 -16.68 7.71 -1.95
C ALA A 195 -17.25 9.13 -1.78
N CYS A 196 -16.92 10.06 -2.69
CA CYS A 196 -17.45 11.42 -2.62
C CYS A 196 -18.97 11.47 -2.85
N ALA A 197 -19.47 10.70 -3.82
CA ALA A 197 -20.90 10.58 -4.08
C ALA A 197 -21.65 9.98 -2.87
N GLN A 198 -21.05 9.00 -2.20
CA GLN A 198 -21.65 8.38 -1.03
C GLN A 198 -21.78 9.36 0.14
N VAL A 199 -20.76 10.20 0.37
CA VAL A 199 -20.84 11.26 1.38
C VAL A 199 -21.97 12.25 1.07
N ALA A 200 -22.10 12.68 -0.19
CA ALA A 200 -23.21 13.54 -0.60
C ALA A 200 -24.58 12.85 -0.42
N ALA A 201 -24.66 11.54 -0.67
CA ALA A 201 -25.87 10.76 -0.43
C ALA A 201 -26.23 10.71 1.07
N TRP A 202 -25.25 10.53 1.96
CA TRP A 202 -25.45 10.59 3.41
C TRP A 202 -25.95 11.96 3.87
N ASP A 203 -25.40 13.05 3.33
CA ASP A 203 -25.88 14.40 3.61
C ASP A 203 -27.34 14.60 3.19
N SER A 204 -27.70 14.07 2.01
CA SER A 204 -29.05 14.24 1.44
C SER A 204 -30.16 13.59 2.28
N VAL A 205 -29.82 12.55 3.04
CA VAL A 205 -30.73 11.85 3.96
C VAL A 205 -30.59 12.34 5.40
N GLY A 206 -29.77 13.38 5.64
CA GLY A 206 -29.65 14.06 6.92
C GLY A 206 -28.79 13.34 7.95
N LEU A 207 -27.86 12.48 7.52
CA LEU A 207 -26.87 11.91 8.45
C LEU A 207 -25.87 12.99 8.93
N PRO A 208 -25.24 12.79 10.10
CA PRO A 208 -24.20 13.69 10.57
C PRO A 208 -23.08 13.87 9.54
N PRO A 209 -22.55 15.09 9.37
CA PRO A 209 -21.48 15.33 8.44
C PRO A 209 -20.20 14.64 8.92
N VAL A 210 -19.65 13.78 8.07
CA VAL A 210 -18.42 13.00 8.30
C VAL A 210 -17.39 13.27 7.21
N GLN A 211 -16.12 13.05 7.54
CA GLN A 211 -15.03 12.98 6.57
C GLN A 211 -14.98 11.60 5.91
N ILE A 212 -14.48 11.52 4.67
CA ILE A 212 -14.20 10.28 3.97
C ILE A 212 -12.73 10.24 3.56
N ALA A 213 -12.03 9.18 3.93
CA ALA A 213 -10.64 8.94 3.56
C ALA A 213 -10.56 7.94 2.40
N VAL A 214 -9.69 8.21 1.44
CA VAL A 214 -9.47 7.36 0.26
C VAL A 214 -7.96 7.18 0.06
N ASN A 215 -7.54 5.92 -0.05
CA ASN A 215 -6.16 5.55 -0.36
C ASN A 215 -5.77 5.93 -1.79
N LEU A 216 -4.59 6.52 -1.94
CA LEU A 216 -3.95 6.77 -3.22
C LEU A 216 -2.69 5.90 -3.37
N SER A 217 -2.67 5.10 -4.43
CA SER A 217 -1.49 4.32 -4.80
C SER A 217 -0.38 5.22 -5.34
N PRO A 218 0.90 4.91 -5.08
CA PRO A 218 2.03 5.61 -5.69
C PRO A 218 1.97 5.66 -7.22
N VAL A 219 1.42 4.62 -7.85
CA VAL A 219 1.26 4.55 -9.32
C VAL A 219 0.40 5.70 -9.85
N GLN A 220 -0.56 6.22 -9.06
CA GLN A 220 -1.43 7.33 -9.46
C GLN A 220 -0.73 8.69 -9.46
N PHE A 221 0.47 8.80 -8.86
CA PHE A 221 1.31 10.00 -8.93
C PHE A 221 2.24 10.00 -10.14
N THR A 222 2.21 8.96 -10.97
CA THR A 222 2.94 8.93 -12.23
C THR A 222 2.16 9.67 -13.33
N GLY A 223 2.87 10.29 -14.28
CA GLY A 223 2.24 10.98 -15.42
C GLY A 223 1.56 12.30 -15.04
N GLU A 224 0.25 12.40 -15.25
CA GLU A 224 -0.54 13.64 -15.00
C GLU A 224 -0.94 13.81 -13.53
N GLY A 225 -0.78 12.77 -12.71
CA GLY A 225 -1.11 12.78 -11.28
C GLY A 225 -2.62 12.71 -10.98
N PRO A 226 -3.02 12.64 -9.70
CA PRO A 226 -4.41 12.42 -9.31
C PRO A 226 -5.27 13.70 -9.30
N LEU A 227 -4.68 14.87 -9.56
CA LEU A 227 -5.30 16.18 -9.30
C LEU A 227 -6.63 16.38 -10.02
N GLU A 228 -6.68 16.08 -11.32
CA GLU A 228 -7.89 16.29 -12.13
C GLU A 228 -9.02 15.37 -11.67
N VAL A 229 -8.72 14.10 -11.40
CA VAL A 229 -9.69 13.11 -10.91
C VAL A 229 -10.26 13.51 -9.55
N VAL A 230 -9.42 13.99 -8.63
CA VAL A 230 -9.88 14.49 -7.31
C VAL A 230 -10.78 15.72 -7.49
N HIS A 231 -10.38 16.65 -8.36
CA HIS A 231 -11.17 17.84 -8.64
C HIS A 231 -12.55 17.50 -9.21
N GLU A 232 -12.60 16.59 -10.19
CA GLU A 232 -13.85 16.11 -10.79
C GLU A 232 -14.76 15.43 -9.78
N ALA A 233 -14.22 14.53 -8.94
CA ALA A 233 -15.00 13.83 -7.91
C ALA A 233 -15.65 14.80 -6.91
N LEU A 234 -14.90 15.82 -6.47
CA LEU A 234 -15.41 16.88 -5.60
C LEU A 234 -16.49 17.73 -6.31
N GLN A 235 -16.25 18.12 -7.56
CA GLN A 235 -17.21 18.91 -8.32
C GLN A 235 -18.52 18.14 -8.58
N SER A 236 -18.44 16.86 -8.94
CA SER A 236 -19.61 16.04 -9.26
C SER A 236 -20.46 15.70 -8.04
N SER A 237 -19.81 15.49 -6.89
CA SER A 237 -20.51 15.19 -5.63
C SER A 237 -21.03 16.43 -4.91
N GLY A 238 -20.36 17.58 -5.08
CA GLY A 238 -20.71 18.83 -4.42
C GLY A 238 -20.34 18.89 -2.94
N ILE A 239 -19.57 17.92 -2.42
CA ILE A 239 -19.09 17.96 -1.03
C ILE A 239 -17.99 19.02 -0.86
N SER A 240 -17.84 19.53 0.36
CA SER A 240 -16.68 20.38 0.69
C SER A 240 -15.38 19.59 0.53
N ALA A 241 -14.37 20.17 -0.12
CA ALA A 241 -13.06 19.53 -0.28
C ALA A 241 -12.44 19.09 1.06
N SER A 242 -12.68 19.86 2.13
CA SER A 242 -12.21 19.55 3.48
C SER A 242 -12.78 18.26 4.07
N ARG A 243 -13.82 17.67 3.45
CA ARG A 243 -14.41 16.39 3.86
C ARG A 243 -13.82 15.20 3.13
N LEU A 244 -12.97 15.43 2.13
CA LEU A 244 -12.18 14.38 1.49
C LEU A 244 -10.78 14.39 2.09
N GLU A 245 -10.37 13.24 2.59
CA GLU A 245 -9.01 12.93 2.99
C GLU A 245 -8.39 11.99 1.97
N LEU A 246 -7.16 12.27 1.55
CA LEU A 246 -6.38 11.40 0.69
C LEU A 246 -5.23 10.82 1.51
N GLU A 247 -5.20 9.50 1.59
CA GLU A 247 -4.20 8.75 2.34
C GLU A 247 -3.10 8.31 1.36
N ILE A 248 -1.85 8.62 1.69
CA ILE A 248 -0.68 8.25 0.89
C ILE A 248 0.28 7.43 1.74
N THR A 249 0.87 6.39 1.16
CA THR A 249 1.84 5.57 1.88
C THR A 249 3.16 6.32 2.11
N GLU A 250 3.88 5.94 3.16
CA GLU A 250 5.23 6.43 3.42
C GLU A 250 6.19 6.22 2.23
N SER A 251 6.06 5.09 1.51
CA SER A 251 6.92 4.75 0.37
C SER A 251 6.86 5.77 -0.77
N LEU A 252 5.71 6.42 -0.97
CA LEU A 252 5.57 7.50 -1.97
C LEU A 252 6.55 8.65 -1.70
N MET A 253 6.93 8.88 -0.44
CA MET A 253 7.84 9.96 -0.07
C MET A 253 9.28 9.73 -0.55
N LEU A 254 9.62 8.50 -0.91
CA LEU A 254 10.96 8.11 -1.36
C LEU A 254 11.10 8.19 -2.89
N GLU A 255 9.98 8.24 -3.62
CA GLU A 255 9.94 8.29 -5.08
C GLU A 255 9.80 9.74 -5.57
N ASP A 256 10.83 10.30 -6.21
CA ASP A 256 10.88 11.69 -6.71
C ASP A 256 10.22 12.73 -5.77
N PRO A 257 10.83 13.00 -4.60
CA PRO A 257 10.18 13.78 -3.54
C PRO A 257 9.75 15.17 -3.99
N ASP A 258 10.49 15.81 -4.91
CA ASP A 258 10.13 17.15 -5.38
C ASP A 258 8.93 17.13 -6.34
N GLY A 259 8.76 16.07 -7.13
CA GLY A 259 7.58 15.84 -7.96
C GLY A 259 6.33 15.65 -7.12
N VAL A 260 6.39 14.67 -6.21
CA VAL A 260 5.28 14.34 -5.30
C VAL A 260 4.87 15.55 -4.46
N ILE A 261 5.82 16.28 -3.86
CA ILE A 261 5.49 17.46 -3.05
C ILE A 261 4.68 18.49 -3.86
N ARG A 262 5.03 18.75 -5.13
CA ARG A 262 4.27 19.71 -5.96
C ARG A 262 2.83 19.25 -6.19
N ASP A 263 2.61 17.96 -6.39
CA ASP A 263 1.27 17.44 -6.62
C ASP A 263 0.45 17.43 -5.33
N LEU A 264 1.06 17.12 -4.20
CA LEU A 264 0.42 17.25 -2.88
C LEU A 264 0.07 18.72 -2.56
N GLU A 265 0.95 19.68 -2.87
CA GLU A 265 0.65 21.12 -2.70
C GLU A 265 -0.55 21.55 -3.55
N ARG A 266 -0.67 21.04 -4.78
CA ARG A 266 -1.82 21.30 -5.66
C ARG A 266 -3.10 20.69 -5.11
N LEU A 267 -3.04 19.45 -4.60
CA LEU A 267 -4.18 18.82 -3.93
C LEU A 267 -4.60 19.64 -2.70
N LYS A 268 -3.65 20.07 -1.86
CA LYS A 268 -3.92 20.95 -0.72
C LYS A 268 -4.55 22.28 -1.12
N ALA A 269 -4.16 22.84 -2.26
CA ALA A 269 -4.77 24.05 -2.79
C ALA A 269 -6.25 23.88 -3.17
N LEU A 270 -6.71 22.64 -3.45
CA LEU A 270 -8.15 22.34 -3.58
C LEU A 270 -8.90 22.39 -2.24
N GLY A 271 -8.17 22.26 -1.12
CA GLY A 271 -8.72 22.25 0.23
C GLY A 271 -8.98 20.86 0.80
N VAL A 272 -8.43 19.80 0.19
CA VAL A 272 -8.51 18.43 0.74
C VAL A 272 -7.61 18.26 1.96
N HIS A 273 -7.93 17.25 2.76
CA HIS A 273 -7.07 16.77 3.83
C HIS A 273 -6.09 15.74 3.27
N LEU A 274 -4.85 15.73 3.75
CA LEU A 274 -3.84 14.76 3.36
C LEU A 274 -3.30 14.05 4.60
N SER A 275 -3.20 12.73 4.52
CA SER A 275 -2.63 11.90 5.58
C SER A 275 -1.54 10.98 5.05
N ILE A 276 -0.56 10.68 5.92
CA ILE A 276 0.45 9.65 5.64
C ILE A 276 0.01 8.36 6.33
N ASP A 277 -0.08 7.29 5.55
CA ASP A 277 -0.44 5.96 5.99
C ASP A 277 0.78 5.04 6.20
N ASP A 278 0.56 3.98 6.97
CA ASP A 278 1.55 2.94 7.33
C ASP A 278 2.87 3.50 7.91
N PHE A 279 2.80 4.63 8.62
CA PHE A 279 4.01 5.33 9.05
C PHE A 279 4.81 4.53 10.07
N GLY A 280 6.11 4.36 9.78
CA GLY A 280 7.07 3.66 10.64
C GLY A 280 7.46 2.27 10.15
N THR A 281 6.78 1.75 9.12
CA THR A 281 7.11 0.45 8.51
C THR A 281 8.27 0.55 7.50
N GLY A 282 8.61 1.76 7.05
CA GLY A 282 9.62 2.04 6.02
C GLY A 282 10.81 2.88 6.46
N TYR A 283 11.60 3.32 5.47
CA TYR A 283 12.76 4.20 5.66
C TYR A 283 12.33 5.68 5.66
N SER A 284 11.76 6.15 6.76
CA SER A 284 11.34 7.55 6.87
C SER A 284 12.51 8.50 7.00
N SER A 285 12.59 9.47 6.09
CA SER A 285 13.41 10.66 6.30
C SER A 285 12.59 11.73 6.99
N LEU A 286 12.85 11.96 8.28
CA LEU A 286 12.23 13.05 9.05
C LEU A 286 12.40 14.43 8.36
N SER A 287 13.50 14.60 7.60
CA SER A 287 13.74 15.78 6.79
C SER A 287 12.75 15.96 5.64
N TYR A 288 12.25 14.87 5.05
CA TYR A 288 11.21 14.94 4.02
C TYR A 288 9.83 15.13 4.65
N LEU A 289 9.50 14.42 5.74
CA LEU A 289 8.22 14.57 6.42
C LEU A 289 7.87 16.04 6.73
N ARG A 290 8.84 16.83 7.19
CA ARG A 290 8.65 18.26 7.47
C ARG A 290 8.28 19.11 6.24
N ARG A 291 8.63 18.67 5.03
CA ARG A 291 8.36 19.38 3.77
C ARG A 291 7.02 19.01 3.16
N PHE A 292 6.45 17.85 3.54
CA PHE A 292 5.22 17.36 2.94
C PHE A 292 4.03 18.13 3.52
N PRO A 293 3.09 18.61 2.67
CA PRO A 293 1.99 19.44 3.13
C PRO A 293 0.84 18.57 3.65
N VAL A 294 1.12 17.73 4.65
CA VAL A 294 0.19 16.77 5.24
C VAL A 294 -0.42 17.32 6.54
N ASP A 295 -1.59 16.82 6.89
CA ASP A 295 -2.34 17.23 8.09
C ASP A 295 -2.34 16.13 9.17
N THR A 296 -2.27 14.87 8.74
CA THR A 296 -2.46 13.71 9.61
C THR A 296 -1.34 12.68 9.41
N LEU A 297 -0.96 12.01 10.50
CA LEU A 297 -0.07 10.86 10.52
C LEU A 297 -0.80 9.65 11.07
N LYS A 298 -0.88 8.56 10.31
CA LYS A 298 -1.52 7.30 10.71
C LYS A 298 -0.46 6.31 11.18
N ILE A 299 -0.66 5.75 12.37
CA ILE A 299 0.22 4.77 12.99
C ILE A 299 -0.24 3.37 12.56
N ASP A 300 0.64 2.64 11.89
CA ASP A 300 0.37 1.29 11.40
C ASP A 300 -0.04 0.32 12.53
N LYS A 301 -0.99 -0.55 12.20
CA LYS A 301 -1.48 -1.62 13.06
C LYS A 301 -0.37 -2.48 13.66
N CYS A 302 0.71 -2.74 12.93
CA CYS A 302 1.81 -3.60 13.39
C CYS A 302 2.44 -3.11 14.69
N PHE A 303 2.45 -1.80 14.95
CA PHE A 303 2.95 -1.22 16.20
C PHE A 303 1.87 -1.15 17.30
N VAL A 304 0.59 -1.18 16.90
CA VAL A 304 -0.55 -1.13 17.83
C VAL A 304 -0.88 -2.51 18.40
N ASP A 305 -0.67 -3.57 17.63
CA ASP A 305 -0.98 -4.95 18.02
C ASP A 305 -0.30 -5.35 19.33
N ASP A 306 0.98 -5.03 19.50
CA ASP A 306 1.81 -5.44 20.65
C ASP A 306 2.10 -4.33 21.68
N LEU A 307 1.43 -3.18 21.57
CA LEU A 307 1.60 -1.98 22.40
C LEU A 307 1.58 -2.21 23.92
N ALA A 308 0.83 -3.21 24.40
CA ALA A 308 0.70 -3.53 25.82
C ALA A 308 1.69 -4.60 26.31
N SER A 309 2.34 -5.33 25.39
CA SER A 309 3.20 -6.49 25.66
C SER A 309 4.66 -6.25 25.32
N ASP A 310 4.96 -5.40 24.34
CA ASP A 310 6.31 -5.08 23.89
C ASP A 310 6.71 -3.63 24.24
N PRO A 311 7.69 -3.43 25.14
CA PRO A 311 8.25 -2.10 25.43
C PRO A 311 8.85 -1.39 24.21
N GLY A 312 9.29 -2.13 23.19
CA GLY A 312 9.81 -1.60 21.92
C GLY A 312 8.73 -0.90 21.11
N ASP A 313 7.62 -1.59 20.84
CA ASP A 313 6.50 -1.02 20.09
C ASP A 313 5.87 0.15 20.83
N ALA A 314 5.73 0.06 22.16
CA ALA A 314 5.29 1.17 22.99
C ALA A 314 6.20 2.42 22.83
N ALA A 315 7.52 2.22 22.73
CA ALA A 315 8.48 3.31 22.53
C ALA A 315 8.39 3.89 21.10
N ILE A 316 8.18 3.05 20.09
CA ILE A 316 7.98 3.48 18.70
C ILE A 316 6.72 4.33 18.59
N VAL A 317 5.57 3.83 19.06
CA VAL A 317 4.30 4.57 19.05
C VAL A 317 4.43 5.88 19.80
N THR A 318 5.02 5.88 21.00
CA THR A 318 5.27 7.13 21.75
C THR A 318 6.10 8.12 20.94
N SER A 319 7.14 7.65 20.23
CA SER A 319 8.01 8.50 19.41
C SER A 319 7.27 9.08 18.21
N ILE A 320 6.42 8.30 17.55
CA ILE A 320 5.60 8.74 16.41
C ILE A 320 4.60 9.81 16.87
N VAL A 321 3.90 9.58 18.00
CA VAL A 321 2.94 10.54 18.56
C VAL A 321 3.64 11.87 18.89
N VAL A 322 4.77 11.83 19.60
CA VAL A 322 5.53 13.04 19.96
C VAL A 322 6.03 13.77 18.72
N LEU A 323 6.46 13.04 17.68
CA LEU A 323 6.89 13.61 16.42
C LEU A 323 5.76 14.35 15.71
N GLY A 324 4.61 13.71 15.50
CA GLY A 324 3.50 14.34 14.78
C GLY A 324 2.95 15.54 15.55
N GLN A 325 2.80 15.45 16.88
CA GLN A 325 2.43 16.60 17.72
C GLN A 325 3.42 17.76 17.60
N SER A 326 4.73 17.47 17.54
CA SER A 326 5.78 18.49 17.37
C SER A 326 5.75 19.16 15.98
N LEU A 327 5.23 18.47 14.98
CA LEU A 327 5.01 18.98 13.62
C LEU A 327 3.64 19.64 13.45
N GLY A 328 2.77 19.58 14.45
CA GLY A 328 1.41 20.10 14.39
C GLY A 328 0.45 19.23 13.56
N LEU A 329 0.76 17.94 13.42
CA LEU A 329 -0.07 16.96 12.72
C LEU A 329 -1.04 16.29 13.69
N SER A 330 -2.24 15.98 13.20
CA SER A 330 -3.17 15.07 13.88
C SER A 330 -2.64 13.64 13.82
N ILE A 331 -2.92 12.84 14.85
CA ILE A 331 -2.49 11.45 14.93
C ILE A 331 -3.71 10.52 14.90
N VAL A 332 -3.67 9.55 13.98
CA VAL A 332 -4.63 8.44 13.92
C VAL A 332 -3.90 7.16 14.27
N ALA A 333 -4.46 6.32 15.14
CA ALA A 333 -3.92 4.98 15.39
C ALA A 333 -4.78 3.91 14.75
N GLU A 334 -4.17 3.05 13.95
CA GLU A 334 -4.85 1.99 13.22
C GLU A 334 -4.83 0.65 13.92
N GLY A 335 -5.77 -0.22 13.57
CA GLY A 335 -5.80 -1.58 14.07
C GLY A 335 -6.08 -1.72 15.57
N VAL A 336 -6.70 -0.73 16.21
CA VAL A 336 -7.07 -0.80 17.63
C VAL A 336 -8.15 -1.88 17.84
N GLU A 337 -7.83 -2.93 18.59
CA GLU A 337 -8.70 -4.09 18.79
C GLU A 337 -9.29 -4.20 20.20
N ASN A 338 -8.66 -3.56 21.19
CA ASN A 338 -9.09 -3.68 22.58
C ASN A 338 -8.97 -2.39 23.40
N GLU A 339 -9.71 -2.35 24.51
CA GLU A 339 -9.78 -1.20 25.43
C GLU A 339 -8.44 -0.81 26.06
N ARG A 340 -7.49 -1.75 26.20
CA ARG A 340 -6.17 -1.44 26.76
C ARG A 340 -5.30 -0.67 25.77
N GLN A 341 -5.34 -1.03 24.49
CA GLN A 341 -4.69 -0.27 23.42
C GLN A 341 -5.26 1.15 23.37
N LEU A 342 -6.60 1.28 23.35
CA LEU A 342 -7.25 2.59 23.37
C LEU A 342 -6.82 3.44 24.56
N GLU A 343 -6.85 2.90 25.79
CA GLU A 343 -6.47 3.68 26.97
C GLU A 343 -5.01 4.17 26.90
N PHE A 344 -4.10 3.34 26.40
CA PHE A 344 -2.71 3.74 26.20
C PHE A 344 -2.59 4.87 25.16
N LEU A 345 -3.21 4.71 23.99
CA LEU A 345 -3.18 5.70 22.91
C LEU A 345 -3.82 7.03 23.34
N ARG A 346 -4.91 6.97 24.09
CA ARG A 346 -5.60 8.12 24.68
C ARG A 346 -4.70 8.89 25.66
N VAL A 347 -3.97 8.17 26.51
CA VAL A 347 -3.00 8.79 27.45
C VAL A 347 -1.84 9.46 26.71
N LEU A 348 -1.41 8.90 25.58
CA LEU A 348 -0.38 9.53 24.72
C LEU A 348 -0.90 10.77 23.96
N GLY A 349 -2.22 10.96 23.90
CA GLY A 349 -2.82 12.07 23.17
C GLY A 349 -2.93 11.80 21.67
N VAL A 350 -3.26 10.57 21.29
CA VAL A 350 -3.75 10.24 19.94
C VAL A 350 -5.13 10.89 19.74
N ASP A 351 -5.36 11.49 18.57
CA ASP A 351 -6.59 12.23 18.28
C ASP A 351 -7.74 11.31 17.86
N GLU A 352 -7.46 10.38 16.94
CA GLU A 352 -8.45 9.44 16.41
C GLU A 352 -7.95 7.99 16.43
N ILE A 353 -8.89 7.05 16.53
CA ILE A 353 -8.63 5.63 16.43
C ILE A 353 -9.46 4.99 15.33
N GLN A 354 -8.87 3.97 14.71
CA GLN A 354 -9.50 3.08 13.76
C GLN A 354 -9.17 1.64 14.15
N GLY A 355 -10.15 0.74 14.06
CA GLY A 355 -9.90 -0.69 14.30
C GLY A 355 -11.13 -1.48 14.73
N TYR A 356 -10.92 -2.78 14.95
CA TYR A 356 -12.00 -3.73 15.24
C TYR A 356 -12.60 -3.57 16.64
N LEU A 357 -11.99 -2.77 17.52
CA LEU A 357 -12.64 -2.30 18.75
C LEU A 357 -13.92 -1.51 18.43
N LEU A 358 -13.90 -0.74 17.34
CA LEU A 358 -15.04 0.06 16.88
C LEU A 358 -15.96 -0.76 16.00
N SER A 359 -15.43 -1.21 14.85
CA SER A 359 -16.13 -2.04 13.88
C SER A 359 -15.16 -2.57 12.83
N LYS A 360 -15.55 -3.69 12.22
CA LYS A 360 -15.01 -4.08 10.90
C LYS A 360 -15.52 -3.12 9.81
N PRO A 361 -14.88 -3.09 8.63
CA PRO A 361 -15.38 -2.35 7.46
C PRO A 361 -16.81 -2.77 7.10
N LEU A 362 -17.73 -1.80 7.11
CA LEU A 362 -19.16 -2.02 6.95
C LEU A 362 -19.62 -1.77 5.51
N PRO A 363 -20.60 -2.53 4.99
CA PRO A 363 -21.26 -2.14 3.75
C PRO A 363 -22.08 -0.86 3.96
N VAL A 364 -22.37 -0.15 2.87
CA VAL A 364 -23.07 1.15 2.88
C VAL A 364 -24.39 1.13 3.69
N ASP A 365 -25.16 0.04 3.60
CA ASP A 365 -26.49 -0.08 4.21
C ASP A 365 -26.44 -0.13 5.75
N GLU A 366 -25.29 -0.48 6.33
CA GLU A 366 -25.11 -0.57 7.79
C GLU A 366 -24.69 0.77 8.42
N ILE A 367 -24.21 1.73 7.62
CA ILE A 367 -23.68 3.01 8.10
C ILE A 367 -24.70 3.86 8.86
N PRO A 368 -25.95 4.04 8.39
CA PRO A 368 -26.95 4.82 9.14
C PRO A 368 -27.20 4.26 10.55
N SER A 369 -27.25 2.93 10.66
CA SER A 369 -27.44 2.25 11.95
C SER A 369 -26.25 2.43 12.87
N PHE A 370 -25.03 2.31 12.33
CA PHE A 370 -23.79 2.53 13.07
C PHE A 370 -23.70 3.96 13.64
N LEU A 371 -23.98 4.98 12.81
CA LEU A 371 -23.96 6.38 13.22
C LEU A 371 -24.97 6.66 14.35
N CYS A 372 -26.20 6.15 14.24
CA CYS A 372 -27.24 6.31 15.26
C CYS A 372 -26.82 5.73 16.62
N ILE A 373 -26.21 4.54 16.64
CA ILE A 373 -25.74 3.91 17.89
C ILE A 373 -24.57 4.71 18.48
N SER A 374 -23.66 5.19 17.63
CA SER A 374 -22.47 5.92 18.06
C SER A 374 -22.80 7.27 18.72
N GLU A 375 -23.81 7.99 18.23
CA GLU A 375 -24.26 9.25 18.85
C GLU A 375 -24.76 9.03 20.28
N VAL A 376 -25.51 7.95 20.50
CA VAL A 376 -26.04 7.58 21.83
C VAL A 376 -24.90 7.23 22.79
N ALA A 377 -23.88 6.50 22.31
CA ALA A 377 -22.72 6.12 23.12
C ALA A 377 -21.83 7.33 23.47
N GLY A 378 -21.56 8.22 22.50
CA GLY A 378 -20.74 9.42 22.69
C GLY A 378 -21.36 10.44 23.66
N GLN A 379 -22.69 10.56 23.67
CA GLN A 379 -23.41 11.41 24.64
C GLN A 379 -23.31 10.88 26.08
N ALA A 380 -23.23 9.55 26.26
CA ALA A 380 -23.06 8.95 27.57
C ALA A 380 -21.62 9.13 28.10
N ALA A 381 -20.61 9.09 27.22
CA ALA A 381 -19.19 9.25 27.57
C ALA A 381 -18.79 10.70 27.90
N GLY A 382 -19.40 11.69 27.24
CA GLY A 382 -19.08 13.12 27.40
C GLY A 382 -19.46 13.78 28.75
N THR A 383 -19.87 13.03 29.77
CA THR A 383 -20.33 13.58 31.07
C THR A 383 -19.32 13.50 32.23
N THR A 384 -18.03 13.23 31.99
CA THR A 384 -17.05 13.18 33.10
C THR A 384 -15.63 13.69 32.81
N ARG A 385 -15.24 14.68 33.66
CA ARG A 385 -13.88 15.13 34.08
C ARG A 385 -13.07 16.04 33.15
N ASP A 386 -13.14 17.35 33.42
CA ASP A 386 -12.07 18.32 33.16
C ASP A 386 -10.73 17.84 33.77
N LEU A 387 -9.74 17.58 32.92
CA LEU A 387 -8.33 17.45 33.31
C LEU A 387 -7.62 18.80 33.06
N PRO A 388 -6.68 19.19 33.94
CA PRO A 388 -6.03 20.49 33.88
C PRO A 388 -5.11 20.59 32.66
N LYS A 389 -5.25 21.67 31.89
CA LYS A 389 -4.32 22.06 30.82
C LYS A 389 -2.90 22.14 31.36
N LEU A 390 -1.94 21.52 30.65
CA LEU A 390 -0.51 21.68 30.92
C LEU A 390 -0.13 23.17 30.91
N PRO A 391 0.71 23.63 31.85
CA PRO A 391 1.16 25.02 31.87
C PRO A 391 2.03 25.31 30.64
N ALA A 392 1.77 26.45 30.00
CA ALA A 392 2.57 26.94 28.88
C ALA A 392 4.05 27.10 29.27
N SER A 393 4.95 26.63 28.41
CA SER A 393 6.40 26.78 28.57
C SER A 393 6.79 28.26 28.76
N PRO A 394 7.74 28.57 29.65
CA PRO A 394 8.15 29.95 29.90
C PRO A 394 8.82 30.55 28.66
N ARG A 395 8.32 31.71 28.22
CA ARG A 395 8.98 32.55 27.22
C ARG A 395 10.35 33.00 27.76
N VAL A 396 11.42 32.66 27.05
CA VAL A 396 12.74 33.27 27.27
C VAL A 396 12.70 34.67 26.64
N GLU A 397 12.70 35.71 27.47
CA GLU A 397 12.93 37.07 27.00
C GLU A 397 14.42 37.27 26.65
N PRO A 398 14.75 38.01 25.59
CA PRO A 398 16.13 38.31 25.25
C PRO A 398 16.65 39.41 26.19
N THR A 399 17.65 39.08 27.01
CA THR A 399 18.43 40.10 27.72
C THR A 399 19.39 40.77 26.72
N GLY A 400 19.32 42.10 26.68
CA GLY A 400 20.16 42.97 25.86
C GLY A 400 21.58 43.16 26.35
#